data_AF-A0A7S1ZH45-F1
#
_entry.id   AF-A0A7S1ZH45-F1
#
_cell.length_a   1.000
_cell.length_b   1.000
_cell.length_c   1.000
_cell.angle_alpha   90.00
_cell.angle_beta   90.00
_cell.angle_gamma   90.00
#
_symmetry.space_group_name_H-M   'P 1'
#
loop_
_entity.id
_entity.type
_entity.pdbx_description
1 polymer ?
#
loop_
_entity_poly.entity_id
_entity_poly.type
_entity_poly.pdbx_seq_one_letter_code
_entity_poly.pdbx_strand_id
1 'polypeptide(L)'
;PDAESVDDCDVVVVCTYTVSNVGPTTETISSLIIGRDGVTRDLVGSLSDLVLEPDGNTTAVENESVDICEFTTFTTSAEVNASPPEGEPCMDVDSYEFVIEPLCEVEVGIECTAVVDGVAYECRQIPKPEEAEDCVVSAVYTYTVSNVGPTTETITSLTVTQDGVSSDLIDGLNGTVLDPSSIAEVSVGWQVDLCSGDTFTTNADVVATSPADKTCESTDAYSFAPSADCEVDVEVSCTADIGGETYECGAIPDAESVDDCDVVVVCTYTVSNVGP
;
A
#
# COMPACT_ATOMS: atom_id res chain seq x y z
N PRO A 1 -8.75 10.51 -16.77
CA PRO A 1 -7.31 10.53 -16.45
C PRO A 1 -6.71 9.19 -16.86
N ASP A 2 -6.13 9.17 -18.06
CA ASP A 2 -5.37 8.02 -18.54
C ASP A 2 -4.24 7.76 -17.53
N ALA A 3 -4.30 6.60 -16.87
CA ALA A 3 -3.18 6.13 -16.07
C ALA A 3 -2.04 5.85 -17.03
N GLU A 4 -1.04 6.72 -17.03
CA GLU A 4 0.25 6.41 -17.65
C GLU A 4 0.80 5.19 -16.90
N SER A 5 0.57 4.00 -17.43
CA SER A 5 1.32 2.80 -17.08
C SER A 5 2.76 3.02 -17.56
N VAL A 6 3.59 3.61 -16.71
CA VAL A 6 5.02 3.65 -16.94
C VAL A 6 5.65 2.78 -15.86
N ASP A 7 5.72 1.49 -16.14
CA ASP A 7 6.81 0.63 -15.66
C ASP A 7 8.13 1.22 -16.20
N ASP A 8 8.62 2.31 -15.61
CA ASP A 8 9.99 2.79 -15.89
C ASP A 8 10.96 2.01 -14.99
N CYS A 9 11.07 0.73 -15.29
CA CYS A 9 12.03 -0.19 -14.67
C CYS A 9 13.46 0.11 -15.12
N ASP A 10 13.64 0.89 -16.19
CA ASP A 10 14.94 1.29 -16.70
C ASP A 10 15.54 2.42 -15.86
N VAL A 11 16.52 2.10 -15.01
CA VAL A 11 17.32 3.11 -14.32
C VAL A 11 18.67 3.27 -14.96
N VAL A 12 19.17 4.50 -15.03
CA VAL A 12 20.53 4.77 -15.49
C VAL A 12 21.50 4.61 -14.31
N VAL A 13 22.31 3.57 -14.36
CA VAL A 13 23.45 3.36 -13.45
C VAL A 13 24.65 4.13 -13.97
N VAL A 14 25.30 4.89 -13.08
CA VAL A 14 26.51 5.66 -13.39
C VAL A 14 27.71 4.99 -12.71
N CYS A 15 28.59 4.40 -13.52
CA CYS A 15 29.83 3.79 -13.06
C CYS A 15 30.98 4.80 -13.18
N THR A 16 31.71 5.01 -12.08
CA THR A 16 32.91 5.85 -12.06
C THR A 16 34.13 4.98 -11.79
N TYR A 17 35.08 4.98 -12.71
CA TYR A 17 36.34 4.23 -12.62
C TYR A 17 37.46 5.20 -12.23
N THR A 18 38.15 4.95 -11.13
CA THR A 18 39.28 5.77 -10.69
C THR A 18 40.58 5.00 -10.87
N VAL A 19 41.46 5.49 -11.74
CA VAL A 19 42.82 4.96 -11.90
C VAL A 19 43.78 5.83 -11.10
N SER A 20 44.55 5.23 -10.19
CA SER A 20 45.51 5.96 -9.34
C SER A 20 46.92 5.40 -9.51
N ASN A 21 47.89 6.30 -9.64
CA ASN A 21 49.30 5.94 -9.61
C ASN A 21 49.78 5.86 -8.16
N VAL A 22 49.91 4.64 -7.65
CA VAL A 22 50.44 4.35 -6.30
C VAL A 22 51.96 4.16 -6.29
N GLY A 23 52.61 4.32 -7.44
CA GLY A 23 54.05 4.17 -7.63
C GLY A 23 54.83 5.48 -7.40
N PRO A 24 56.16 5.39 -7.24
CA PRO A 24 57.03 6.54 -6.98
C PRO A 24 57.41 7.32 -8.24
N THR A 25 57.05 6.83 -9.43
CA THR A 25 57.40 7.39 -10.73
C THR A 25 56.14 7.73 -11.51
N THR A 26 56.25 8.67 -12.44
CA THR A 26 55.18 8.95 -13.41
C THR A 26 54.81 7.69 -14.19
N GLU A 27 53.54 7.47 -14.50
CA GLU A 27 53.03 6.32 -15.24
C GLU A 27 52.19 6.78 -16.44
N THR A 28 52.31 6.12 -17.59
CA THR A 28 51.46 6.36 -18.77
C THR A 28 50.45 5.23 -18.94
N ILE A 29 49.16 5.55 -18.84
CA ILE A 29 48.05 4.61 -19.05
C ILE A 29 47.94 4.28 -20.54
N SER A 30 47.95 2.99 -20.86
CA SER A 30 47.88 2.45 -22.22
C SER A 30 46.52 1.84 -22.56
N SER A 31 45.78 1.32 -21.58
CA SER A 31 44.41 0.82 -21.75
C SER A 31 43.63 0.87 -20.45
N LEU A 32 42.31 1.00 -20.54
CA LEU A 32 41.36 0.78 -19.44
C LEU A 32 40.23 -0.12 -19.97
N ILE A 33 40.37 -1.43 -19.79
CA ILE A 33 39.43 -2.43 -20.30
C ILE A 33 38.37 -2.72 -19.25
N ILE A 34 37.13 -2.42 -19.56
CA ILE A 34 35.96 -2.76 -18.73
C ILE A 34 35.31 -4.00 -19.30
N GLY A 35 35.10 -5.00 -18.46
CA GLY A 35 34.34 -6.22 -18.76
C GLY A 35 33.04 -6.25 -17.97
N ARG A 36 31.91 -6.47 -18.65
CA ARG A 36 30.57 -6.66 -18.06
C ARG A 36 29.76 -7.61 -18.92
N ASP A 37 29.17 -8.64 -18.33
CA ASP A 37 28.30 -9.63 -19.01
C ASP A 37 28.91 -10.23 -20.30
N GLY A 38 30.22 -10.46 -20.28
CA GLY A 38 30.96 -11.00 -21.44
C GLY A 38 31.25 -9.99 -22.55
N VAL A 39 30.87 -8.72 -22.39
CA VAL A 39 31.21 -7.61 -23.29
C VAL A 39 32.40 -6.85 -22.71
N THR A 40 33.38 -6.55 -23.56
CA THR A 40 34.54 -5.72 -23.19
C THR A 40 34.54 -4.39 -23.93
N ARG A 41 34.89 -3.30 -23.24
CA ARG A 41 35.02 -1.95 -23.79
C ARG A 41 36.33 -1.32 -23.31
N ASP A 42 36.99 -0.53 -24.16
CA ASP A 42 38.16 0.26 -23.77
C ASP A 42 37.75 1.71 -23.51
N LEU A 43 37.92 2.16 -22.28
CA LEU A 43 37.59 3.52 -21.83
C LEU A 43 38.82 4.42 -21.72
N VAL A 44 39.99 4.01 -22.23
CA VAL A 44 41.20 4.86 -22.19
C VAL A 44 40.97 6.23 -22.83
N GLY A 45 40.17 6.30 -23.90
CA GLY A 45 39.82 7.55 -24.58
C GLY A 45 38.88 8.48 -23.78
N SER A 46 38.30 7.97 -22.69
CA SER A 46 37.38 8.71 -21.82
C SER A 46 38.08 9.29 -20.57
N LEU A 47 39.36 8.98 -20.36
CA LEU A 47 40.16 9.53 -19.27
C LEU A 47 40.55 10.98 -19.54
N SER A 48 40.57 11.80 -18.50
CA SER A 48 41.02 13.20 -18.60
C SER A 48 42.52 13.31 -18.86
N ASP A 49 43.29 12.37 -18.28
CA ASP A 49 44.74 12.37 -18.28
C ASP A 49 45.25 10.93 -18.47
N LEU A 50 46.19 10.76 -19.40
CA LEU A 50 46.84 9.47 -19.64
C LEU A 50 48.20 9.35 -18.95
N VAL A 51 48.70 10.43 -18.36
CA VAL A 51 50.00 10.47 -17.68
C VAL A 51 49.73 10.87 -16.23
N LEU A 52 50.00 9.97 -15.30
CA LEU A 52 49.78 10.19 -13.88
C LEU A 52 51.12 10.36 -13.17
N GLU A 53 51.32 11.53 -12.55
CA GLU A 53 52.42 11.73 -11.60
C GLU A 53 52.26 10.82 -10.37
N PRO A 54 53.31 10.64 -9.54
CA PRO A 54 53.19 9.91 -8.27
C PRO A 54 52.04 10.46 -7.42
N ASP A 55 51.24 9.55 -6.85
CA ASP A 55 50.01 9.84 -6.10
C ASP A 55 48.88 10.52 -6.92
N GLY A 56 49.05 10.67 -8.24
CA GLY A 56 48.05 11.22 -9.15
C GLY A 56 46.94 10.22 -9.48
N ASN A 57 45.77 10.72 -9.90
CA ASN A 57 44.67 9.90 -10.38
C ASN A 57 43.94 10.53 -11.57
N THR A 58 43.16 9.71 -12.27
CA THR A 58 42.23 10.13 -13.32
C THR A 58 40.96 9.29 -13.23
N THR A 59 39.88 9.74 -13.86
CA THR A 59 38.58 9.05 -13.83
C THR A 59 37.97 8.89 -15.21
N ALA A 60 37.30 7.78 -15.44
CA ALA A 60 36.34 7.59 -16.53
C ALA A 60 34.92 7.42 -15.96
N VAL A 61 33.92 7.89 -16.70
CA VAL A 61 32.50 7.71 -16.35
C VAL A 61 31.80 6.99 -17.49
N GLU A 62 30.98 6.02 -17.13
CA GLU A 62 30.12 5.26 -18.04
C GLU A 62 28.70 5.23 -17.49
N ASN A 63 27.72 5.41 -18.37
CA ASN A 63 26.31 5.29 -18.03
C ASN A 63 25.75 4.04 -18.69
N GLU A 64 24.92 3.29 -17.97
CA GLU A 64 24.24 2.11 -18.46
C GLU A 64 22.77 2.12 -18.05
N SER A 65 21.87 1.74 -18.96
CA SER A 65 20.46 1.48 -18.61
C SER A 65 20.36 0.08 -18.05
N VAL A 66 19.75 -0.05 -16.89
CA VAL A 66 19.57 -1.30 -16.19
C VAL A 66 18.11 -1.46 -15.82
N ASP A 67 17.53 -2.59 -16.19
CA ASP A 67 16.20 -2.99 -15.77
C ASP A 67 16.25 -3.46 -14.30
N ILE A 68 15.59 -2.71 -13.40
CA ILE A 68 15.55 -3.03 -11.97
C ILE A 68 14.44 -3.99 -11.58
N CYS A 69 13.59 -4.34 -12.53
CA CYS A 69 12.44 -5.21 -12.33
C CYS A 69 12.81 -6.67 -12.58
N GLU A 70 13.97 -6.94 -13.17
CA GLU A 70 14.51 -8.29 -13.28
C GLU A 70 15.56 -8.55 -12.20
N PHE A 71 15.48 -9.72 -11.58
CA PHE A 71 16.54 -10.19 -10.71
C PHE A 71 17.81 -10.42 -11.53
N THR A 72 18.80 -9.55 -11.34
CA THR A 72 20.04 -9.59 -12.11
C THR A 72 21.23 -9.32 -11.18
N THR A 73 22.29 -10.09 -11.36
CA THR A 73 23.59 -9.83 -10.73
C THR A 73 24.48 -9.14 -11.75
N PHE A 74 24.96 -7.95 -11.41
CA PHE A 74 25.86 -7.17 -12.25
C PHE A 74 27.29 -7.31 -11.74
N THR A 75 28.15 -7.92 -12.54
CA THR A 75 29.59 -8.00 -12.27
C THR A 75 30.34 -7.15 -13.28
N THR A 76 31.10 -6.18 -12.79
CA THR A 76 31.98 -5.33 -13.60
C THR A 76 33.43 -5.60 -13.21
N SER A 77 34.29 -5.88 -14.18
CA SER A 77 35.74 -5.91 -13.99
C SER A 77 36.39 -4.75 -14.72
N ALA A 78 37.37 -4.09 -14.11
CA ALA A 78 38.20 -3.08 -14.74
C ALA A 78 39.66 -3.55 -14.73
N GLU A 79 40.28 -3.61 -15.91
CA GLU A 79 41.70 -3.89 -16.08
C GLU A 79 42.39 -2.64 -16.61
N VAL A 80 43.47 -2.22 -15.95
CA VAL A 80 44.30 -1.10 -16.40
C VAL A 80 45.71 -1.59 -16.72
N ASN A 81 46.26 -1.14 -17.84
CA ASN A 81 47.66 -1.35 -18.20
C ASN A 81 48.36 0.00 -18.27
N ALA A 82 49.46 0.18 -17.54
CA ALA A 82 50.27 1.39 -17.56
C ALA A 82 51.75 1.08 -17.77
N SER A 83 52.54 2.09 -18.11
CA SER A 83 53.98 1.95 -18.33
C SER A 83 54.76 3.12 -17.74
N PRO A 84 55.80 2.86 -16.93
CA PRO A 84 56.69 3.91 -16.44
C PRO A 84 57.61 4.38 -17.59
N PRO A 85 58.20 5.58 -17.49
CA PRO A 85 59.19 6.08 -18.45
C PRO A 85 60.38 5.13 -18.64
N GLU A 86 60.80 4.48 -17.54
CA GLU A 86 61.87 3.50 -17.50
C GLU A 86 61.38 2.28 -16.70
N GLY A 87 60.93 1.22 -17.37
CA GLY A 87 60.53 -0.02 -16.71
C GLY A 87 59.68 -0.94 -17.57
N GLU A 88 59.24 -2.04 -16.98
CA GLU A 88 58.26 -2.94 -17.58
C GLU A 88 56.84 -2.43 -17.32
N PRO A 89 55.89 -2.69 -18.24
CA PRO A 89 54.49 -2.32 -18.02
C PRO A 89 53.92 -2.98 -16.77
N CYS A 90 53.04 -2.26 -16.08
CA CYS A 90 52.29 -2.75 -14.93
C CYS A 90 50.82 -2.91 -15.30
N MET A 91 50.17 -3.86 -14.62
CA MET A 91 48.77 -4.21 -14.82
C MET A 91 48.10 -4.32 -13.46
N ASP A 92 46.88 -3.82 -13.37
CA ASP A 92 46.01 -4.03 -12.21
C ASP A 92 44.59 -4.37 -12.66
N VAL A 93 43.89 -5.14 -11.81
CA VAL A 93 42.51 -5.58 -12.08
C VAL A 93 41.70 -5.41 -10.80
N ASP A 94 40.54 -4.76 -10.93
CA ASP A 94 39.55 -4.67 -9.88
C ASP A 94 38.19 -5.16 -10.38
N SER A 95 37.33 -5.58 -9.45
CA SER A 95 35.98 -6.04 -9.79
C SER A 95 34.96 -5.58 -8.75
N TYR A 96 33.82 -5.13 -9.24
CA TYR A 96 32.68 -4.72 -8.44
C TYR A 96 31.44 -5.54 -8.82
N GLU A 97 30.71 -6.00 -7.80
CA GLU A 97 29.48 -6.76 -7.97
C GLU A 97 28.36 -6.12 -7.15
N PHE A 98 27.18 -6.01 -7.75
CA PHE A 98 25.94 -5.69 -7.05
C PHE A 98 24.78 -6.52 -7.59
N VAL A 99 23.76 -6.69 -6.77
CA VAL A 99 22.56 -7.47 -7.12
C VAL A 99 21.38 -6.53 -7.13
N ILE A 100 20.55 -6.66 -8.16
CA ILE A 100 19.22 -6.04 -8.17
C ILE A 100 18.21 -7.08 -7.74
N GLU A 101 17.54 -6.78 -6.64
CA GLU A 101 16.43 -7.57 -6.12
C GLU A 101 15.14 -6.79 -6.42
N PRO A 102 14.31 -7.24 -7.37
CA PRO A 102 13.05 -6.58 -7.61
C PRO A 102 12.17 -6.65 -6.36
N LEU A 103 11.38 -5.61 -6.16
CA LEU A 103 10.41 -5.55 -5.07
C LEU A 103 9.32 -6.60 -5.33
N CYS A 104 9.09 -7.48 -4.36
CA CYS A 104 7.90 -8.31 -4.31
C CYS A 104 6.86 -7.51 -3.52
N GLU A 105 5.73 -7.16 -4.13
CA GLU A 105 4.72 -6.32 -3.50
C GLU A 105 3.31 -6.74 -3.93
N VAL A 106 2.59 -7.34 -2.99
CA VAL A 106 1.17 -7.70 -3.13
C VAL A 106 0.29 -6.82 -2.26
N GLU A 107 -0.94 -6.64 -2.68
CA GLU A 107 -2.01 -6.06 -1.87
C GLU A 107 -3.20 -7.04 -1.82
N VAL A 108 -3.88 -7.09 -0.68
CA VAL A 108 -5.17 -7.77 -0.57
C VAL A 108 -6.22 -6.76 -0.16
N GLY A 109 -7.38 -6.80 -0.80
CA GLY A 109 -8.54 -5.98 -0.46
C GLY A 109 -9.74 -6.86 -0.16
N ILE A 110 -10.58 -6.41 0.78
CA ILE A 110 -11.81 -7.10 1.17
C ILE A 110 -13.04 -6.25 0.87
N GLU A 111 -13.97 -6.81 0.09
CA GLU A 111 -15.29 -6.25 -0.14
C GLU A 111 -16.37 -7.19 0.40
N CYS A 112 -17.48 -6.62 0.90
CA CYS A 112 -18.60 -7.39 1.44
C CYS A 112 -19.92 -6.88 0.89
N THR A 113 -20.73 -7.80 0.35
CA THR A 113 -22.08 -7.52 -0.12
C THR A 113 -23.08 -8.51 0.47
N ALA A 114 -24.30 -8.11 0.74
CA ALA A 114 -25.37 -9.01 1.17
C ALA A 114 -26.66 -8.74 0.40
N VAL A 115 -27.48 -9.77 0.21
CA VAL A 115 -28.79 -9.63 -0.44
C VAL A 115 -29.88 -9.71 0.64
N VAL A 116 -30.67 -8.63 0.77
CA VAL A 116 -31.82 -8.51 1.67
C VAL A 116 -33.05 -8.20 0.82
N ASP A 117 -34.09 -9.02 0.91
CA ASP A 117 -35.33 -8.90 0.11
C ASP A 117 -35.11 -8.76 -1.41
N GLY A 118 -34.06 -9.40 -1.91
CA GLY A 118 -33.69 -9.35 -3.34
C GLY A 118 -32.94 -8.10 -3.77
N VAL A 119 -32.56 -7.22 -2.84
CA VAL A 119 -31.72 -6.03 -3.07
C VAL A 119 -30.33 -6.28 -2.50
N ALA A 120 -29.29 -5.97 -3.28
CA ALA A 120 -27.91 -6.08 -2.84
C ALA A 120 -27.45 -4.80 -2.13
N TYR A 121 -26.80 -4.96 -0.98
CA TYR A 121 -26.24 -3.89 -0.16
C TYR A 121 -24.75 -4.14 0.10
N GLU A 122 -23.96 -3.08 0.19
CA GLU A 122 -22.65 -3.16 0.88
C GLU A 122 -22.90 -3.53 2.34
N CYS A 123 -22.08 -4.38 2.95
CA CYS A 123 -22.35 -4.88 4.30
C CYS A 123 -22.47 -3.76 5.36
N ARG A 124 -21.73 -2.66 5.19
CA ARG A 124 -21.83 -1.45 6.05
C ARG A 124 -23.12 -0.65 5.87
N GLN A 125 -23.89 -0.94 4.83
CA GLN A 125 -25.11 -0.21 4.46
C GLN A 125 -26.36 -1.10 4.56
N ILE A 126 -26.24 -2.31 5.10
CA ILE A 126 -27.38 -3.20 5.29
C ILE A 126 -28.36 -2.52 6.26
N PRO A 127 -29.63 -2.33 5.86
CA PRO A 127 -30.65 -1.80 6.75
C PRO A 127 -30.93 -2.79 7.88
N LYS A 128 -31.30 -2.26 9.05
CA LYS A 128 -31.76 -3.09 10.15
C LYS A 128 -33.04 -3.83 9.74
N PRO A 129 -33.14 -5.15 10.00
CA PRO A 129 -34.36 -5.90 9.72
C PRO A 129 -35.52 -5.43 10.62
N GLU A 130 -36.72 -5.31 10.04
CA GLU A 130 -37.95 -4.95 10.79
C GLU A 130 -38.54 -6.16 11.52
N GLU A 131 -38.41 -7.35 10.92
CA GLU A 131 -38.95 -8.60 11.43
C GLU A 131 -37.83 -9.56 11.86
N ALA A 132 -38.11 -10.34 12.92
CA ALA A 132 -37.11 -11.28 13.48
C ALA A 132 -36.73 -12.42 12.51
N GLU A 133 -37.55 -12.68 11.49
CA GLU A 133 -37.27 -13.69 10.47
C GLU A 133 -36.24 -13.23 9.42
N ASP A 134 -36.00 -11.93 9.31
CA ASP A 134 -35.06 -11.32 8.35
C ASP A 134 -33.68 -11.01 8.98
N CYS A 135 -33.46 -11.47 10.22
CA CYS A 135 -32.21 -11.27 10.94
C CYS A 135 -31.01 -11.97 10.27
N VAL A 136 -31.23 -13.13 9.65
CA VAL A 136 -30.15 -13.94 9.09
C VAL A 136 -30.07 -13.74 7.58
N VAL A 137 -29.00 -13.12 7.12
CA VAL A 137 -28.78 -12.83 5.69
C VAL A 137 -27.51 -13.50 5.17
N SER A 138 -27.48 -13.77 3.87
CA SER A 138 -26.29 -14.31 3.20
C SER A 138 -25.40 -13.14 2.73
N ALA A 139 -24.27 -12.95 3.41
CA ALA A 139 -23.20 -12.07 2.97
C ALA A 139 -22.24 -12.82 2.04
N VAL A 140 -21.66 -12.12 1.08
CA VAL A 140 -20.62 -12.60 0.17
C VAL A 140 -19.44 -11.67 0.34
N TYR A 141 -18.33 -12.23 0.79
CA TYR A 141 -17.04 -11.53 0.87
C TYR A 141 -16.25 -11.83 -0.39
N THR A 142 -15.73 -10.80 -1.04
CA THR A 142 -14.80 -10.91 -2.17
C THR A 142 -13.43 -10.43 -1.71
N TYR A 143 -12.43 -11.28 -1.90
CA TYR A 143 -11.03 -10.99 -1.62
C TYR A 143 -10.32 -10.76 -2.95
N THR A 144 -9.79 -9.56 -3.14
CA THR A 144 -9.05 -9.17 -4.34
C THR A 144 -7.58 -9.10 -4.00
N VAL A 145 -6.78 -9.98 -4.58
CA VAL A 145 -5.31 -9.95 -4.49
C VAL A 145 -4.78 -9.23 -5.72
N SER A 146 -3.98 -8.19 -5.51
CA SER A 146 -3.37 -7.38 -6.56
C SER A 146 -1.86 -7.48 -6.49
N ASN A 147 -1.20 -7.66 -7.63
CA ASN A 147 0.23 -7.46 -7.73
C ASN A 147 0.50 -5.98 -8.02
N VAL A 148 0.99 -5.27 -7.00
CA VAL A 148 1.35 -3.85 -7.10
C VAL A 148 2.86 -3.66 -7.30
N GLY A 149 3.62 -4.77 -7.28
CA GLY A 149 5.04 -4.82 -7.58
C GLY A 149 5.32 -4.91 -9.09
N PRO A 150 6.58 -4.68 -9.48
CA PRO A 150 7.00 -4.69 -10.87
C PRO A 150 7.31 -6.08 -11.44
N THR A 151 7.33 -7.13 -10.60
CA THR A 151 7.59 -8.49 -11.05
C THR A 151 6.35 -9.33 -11.09
N THR A 152 6.27 -10.27 -12.04
CA THR A 152 5.30 -11.36 -11.98
C THR A 152 5.44 -12.14 -10.67
N GLU A 153 4.34 -12.48 -10.01
CA GLU A 153 4.32 -13.14 -8.70
C GLU A 153 3.36 -14.34 -8.71
N THR A 154 3.63 -15.34 -7.88
CA THR A 154 2.73 -16.49 -7.71
C THR A 154 2.09 -16.45 -6.33
N ILE A 155 0.77 -16.47 -6.25
CA ILE A 155 0.05 -16.56 -4.97
C ILE A 155 0.29 -17.96 -4.39
N THR A 156 0.78 -18.01 -3.16
CA THR A 156 1.14 -19.26 -2.46
C THR A 156 0.25 -19.55 -1.25
N SER A 157 -0.38 -18.52 -0.68
CA SER A 157 -1.34 -18.65 0.42
C SER A 157 -2.33 -17.49 0.40
N LEU A 158 -3.59 -17.78 0.73
CA LEU A 158 -4.59 -16.77 1.10
C LEU A 158 -5.36 -17.31 2.30
N THR A 159 -4.97 -16.86 3.49
CA THR A 159 -5.64 -17.22 4.74
C THR A 159 -6.64 -16.12 5.10
N VAL A 160 -7.86 -16.52 5.40
CA VAL A 160 -8.92 -15.60 5.84
C VAL A 160 -9.37 -16.00 7.24
N THR A 161 -9.45 -15.05 8.15
CA THR A 161 -9.91 -15.25 9.52
C THR A 161 -11.17 -14.44 9.78
N GLN A 162 -12.30 -15.14 9.97
CA GLN A 162 -13.60 -14.54 10.28
C GLN A 162 -14.02 -14.88 11.69
N ASP A 163 -14.26 -13.84 12.51
CA ASP A 163 -14.68 -13.96 13.92
C ASP A 163 -13.84 -14.99 14.71
N GLY A 164 -12.53 -15.01 14.44
CA GLY A 164 -11.55 -15.90 15.07
C GLY A 164 -11.42 -17.29 14.45
N VAL A 165 -12.16 -17.61 13.39
CA VAL A 165 -12.08 -18.88 12.65
C VAL A 165 -11.33 -18.66 11.34
N SER A 166 -10.17 -19.30 11.20
CA SER A 166 -9.35 -19.23 9.98
C SER A 166 -9.72 -20.31 8.96
N SER A 167 -9.72 -19.94 7.69
CA SER A 167 -9.90 -20.81 6.52
C SER A 167 -8.86 -20.45 5.46
N ASP A 168 -8.32 -21.45 4.79
CA ASP A 168 -7.44 -21.25 3.64
C ASP A 168 -8.29 -21.22 2.37
N LEU A 169 -8.21 -20.11 1.63
CA LEU A 169 -8.90 -19.92 0.35
C LEU A 169 -7.97 -20.13 -0.84
N ILE A 170 -6.75 -20.64 -0.62
CA ILE A 170 -5.79 -20.88 -1.69
C ILE A 170 -6.34 -21.83 -2.76
N ASP A 171 -7.22 -22.78 -2.45
CA ASP A 171 -7.79 -23.68 -3.47
C ASP A 171 -8.52 -22.93 -4.61
N GLY A 172 -8.96 -21.69 -4.36
CA GLY A 172 -9.51 -20.80 -5.39
C GLY A 172 -8.46 -20.06 -6.23
N LEU A 173 -7.23 -19.93 -5.73
CA LEU A 173 -6.14 -19.11 -6.28
C LEU A 173 -4.79 -19.84 -6.43
N ASN A 174 -4.75 -21.16 -6.22
CA ASN A 174 -3.50 -21.89 -6.05
C ASN A 174 -2.69 -21.91 -7.34
N GLY A 175 -1.47 -21.39 -7.29
CA GLY A 175 -0.61 -21.28 -8.46
C GLY A 175 -1.09 -20.21 -9.45
N THR A 176 -2.00 -19.33 -9.05
CA THR A 176 -2.33 -18.15 -9.84
C THR A 176 -1.09 -17.26 -9.92
N VAL A 177 -0.69 -16.98 -11.15
CA VAL A 177 0.41 -16.09 -11.49
C VAL A 177 -0.17 -14.73 -11.81
N LEU A 178 0.27 -13.71 -11.08
CA LEU A 178 -0.10 -12.32 -11.26
C LEU A 178 1.05 -11.59 -11.94
N ASP A 179 0.84 -11.17 -13.19
CA ASP A 179 1.70 -10.17 -13.82
C ASP A 179 1.57 -8.80 -13.12
N PRO A 180 2.52 -7.87 -13.29
CA PRO A 180 2.41 -6.53 -12.71
C PRO A 180 1.07 -5.88 -13.02
N SER A 181 0.47 -5.22 -12.02
CA SER A 181 -0.86 -4.59 -12.09
C SER A 181 -2.04 -5.54 -12.36
N SER A 182 -1.84 -6.86 -12.35
CA SER A 182 -2.94 -7.83 -12.47
C SER A 182 -3.55 -8.17 -11.12
N ILE A 183 -4.80 -8.64 -11.15
CA ILE A 183 -5.57 -9.00 -9.96
C ILE A 183 -6.14 -10.41 -10.08
N ALA A 184 -6.36 -11.05 -8.93
CA ALA A 184 -7.13 -12.28 -8.80
C ALA A 184 -8.15 -12.15 -7.67
N GLU A 185 -9.31 -12.77 -7.85
CA GLU A 185 -10.43 -12.63 -6.93
C GLU A 185 -10.97 -13.99 -6.51
N VAL A 186 -11.36 -14.10 -5.23
CA VAL A 186 -12.11 -15.24 -4.72
C VAL A 186 -13.24 -14.74 -3.83
N SER A 187 -14.42 -15.33 -3.96
CA SER A 187 -15.59 -14.98 -3.15
C SER A 187 -16.08 -16.14 -2.30
N VAL A 188 -16.51 -15.86 -1.08
CA VAL A 188 -17.07 -16.83 -0.14
C VAL A 188 -18.35 -16.30 0.50
N GLY A 189 -19.37 -17.16 0.56
CA GLY A 189 -20.66 -16.85 1.18
C GLY A 189 -20.69 -17.23 2.66
N TRP A 190 -21.24 -16.36 3.50
CA TRP A 190 -21.40 -16.53 4.94
C TRP A 190 -22.79 -16.09 5.39
N GLN A 191 -23.31 -16.71 6.44
CA GLN A 191 -24.52 -16.25 7.11
C GLN A 191 -24.15 -15.30 8.23
N VAL A 192 -24.79 -14.13 8.25
CA VAL A 192 -24.62 -13.12 9.30
C VAL A 192 -25.95 -12.86 10.00
N ASP A 193 -25.93 -12.76 11.32
CA ASP A 193 -27.10 -12.45 12.15
C ASP A 193 -27.10 -10.97 12.54
N LEU A 194 -27.86 -10.18 11.80
CA LEU A 194 -27.96 -8.72 11.96
C LEU A 194 -28.61 -8.31 13.30
N CYS A 195 -29.30 -9.23 13.98
CA CYS A 195 -30.03 -8.94 15.22
C CYS A 195 -29.23 -9.25 16.49
N SER A 196 -28.05 -9.87 16.35
CA SER A 196 -27.14 -10.15 17.46
C SER A 196 -26.57 -8.89 18.11
N GLY A 197 -26.46 -7.80 17.34
CA GLY A 197 -25.73 -6.60 17.73
C GLY A 197 -24.21 -6.77 17.70
N ASP A 198 -23.72 -7.91 17.20
CA ASP A 198 -22.30 -8.20 17.10
C ASP A 198 -21.65 -7.40 15.96
N THR A 199 -20.36 -7.12 16.12
CA THR A 199 -19.52 -6.61 15.05
C THR A 199 -18.90 -7.78 14.31
N PHE A 200 -19.14 -7.87 13.01
CA PHE A 200 -18.54 -8.89 12.16
C PHE A 200 -17.16 -8.44 11.72
N THR A 201 -16.18 -9.32 11.87
CA THR A 201 -14.78 -9.04 11.54
C THR A 201 -14.22 -10.11 10.61
N THR A 202 -13.54 -9.68 9.56
CA THR A 202 -12.78 -10.54 8.66
C THR A 202 -11.40 -9.94 8.44
N ASN A 203 -10.38 -10.79 8.50
CA ASN A 203 -9.01 -10.43 8.13
C ASN A 203 -8.56 -11.36 7.01
N ALA A 204 -7.79 -10.83 6.06
CA ALA A 204 -7.19 -11.60 4.98
C ALA A 204 -5.68 -11.40 5.02
N ASP A 205 -4.95 -12.51 4.97
CA ASP A 205 -3.49 -12.57 4.90
C ASP A 205 -3.11 -13.29 3.60
N VAL A 206 -2.43 -12.60 2.69
CA VAL A 206 -1.94 -13.17 1.44
C VAL A 206 -0.43 -13.29 1.46
N VAL A 207 0.08 -14.39 0.89
CA VAL A 207 1.52 -14.60 0.65
C VAL A 207 1.72 -14.93 -0.82
N ALA A 208 2.60 -14.18 -1.48
CA ALA A 208 3.04 -14.44 -2.84
C ALA A 208 4.55 -14.63 -2.90
N THR A 209 5.02 -15.27 -3.96
CA THR A 209 6.44 -15.51 -4.22
C THR A 209 6.83 -15.03 -5.61
N SER A 210 7.91 -14.26 -5.71
CA SER A 210 8.49 -13.83 -6.98
C SER A 210 9.38 -14.92 -7.60
N PRO A 211 9.74 -14.81 -8.90
CA PRO A 211 10.65 -15.74 -9.59
C PRO A 211 12.03 -15.89 -8.93
N ALA A 212 12.44 -14.91 -8.11
CA ALA A 212 13.69 -14.93 -7.35
C ALA A 212 13.54 -15.62 -5.98
N ASP A 213 12.46 -16.38 -5.77
CA ASP A 213 12.09 -17.04 -4.51
C ASP A 213 11.95 -16.04 -3.33
N LYS A 214 11.63 -14.77 -3.61
CA LYS A 214 11.32 -13.78 -2.58
C LYS A 214 9.84 -13.85 -2.24
N THR A 215 9.53 -13.94 -0.96
CA THR A 215 8.15 -13.90 -0.47
C THR A 215 7.74 -12.47 -0.13
N CYS A 216 6.54 -12.09 -0.55
CA CYS A 216 5.86 -10.88 -0.11
C CYS A 216 4.52 -11.23 0.52
N GLU A 217 4.12 -10.40 1.50
CA GLU A 217 2.96 -10.62 2.34
C GLU A 217 2.14 -9.34 2.41
N SER A 218 0.82 -9.48 2.45
CA SER A 218 -0.09 -8.37 2.66
C SER A 218 -1.26 -8.80 3.53
N THR A 219 -1.78 -7.84 4.29
CA THR A 219 -2.85 -8.08 5.26
C THR A 219 -3.90 -6.99 5.15
N ASP A 220 -5.17 -7.36 5.09
CA ASP A 220 -6.29 -6.41 5.16
C ASP A 220 -7.32 -6.86 6.20
N ALA A 221 -8.03 -5.89 6.75
CA ALA A 221 -9.02 -6.08 7.78
C ALA A 221 -10.30 -5.32 7.44
N TYR A 222 -11.41 -6.05 7.40
CA TYR A 222 -12.73 -5.48 7.20
C TYR A 222 -13.63 -5.80 8.38
N SER A 223 -14.33 -4.78 8.86
CA SER A 223 -15.39 -4.96 9.84
C SER A 223 -16.60 -4.11 9.50
N PHE A 224 -17.75 -4.60 9.94
CA PHE A 224 -18.99 -3.86 9.95
C PHE A 224 -19.86 -4.31 11.13
N ALA A 225 -20.70 -3.39 11.59
CA ALA A 225 -21.79 -3.69 12.48
C ALA A 225 -23.09 -3.33 11.75
N PRO A 226 -24.18 -4.09 11.92
CA PRO A 226 -25.50 -3.67 11.48
C PRO A 226 -25.77 -2.25 12.02
N SER A 227 -26.37 -1.37 11.21
CA SER A 227 -26.67 -0.02 11.67
C SER A 227 -27.55 -0.10 12.92
N ALA A 228 -26.99 0.21 14.10
CA ALA A 228 -27.79 0.50 15.26
C ALA A 228 -28.57 1.78 14.94
N ASP A 229 -29.89 1.75 15.06
CA ASP A 229 -30.69 2.96 14.92
C ASP A 229 -30.11 4.01 15.86
N CYS A 230 -29.70 5.15 15.29
CA CYS A 230 -29.54 6.36 16.07
C CYS A 230 -30.96 6.83 16.41
N GLU A 231 -31.57 6.20 17.43
CA GLU A 231 -32.81 6.71 17.99
C GLU A 231 -32.46 7.99 18.75
N VAL A 232 -32.71 9.14 18.14
CA VAL A 232 -32.70 10.42 18.84
C VAL A 232 -34.11 10.74 19.26
N ASP A 233 -34.36 10.75 20.56
CA ASP A 233 -35.60 11.28 21.11
C ASP A 233 -35.42 12.79 21.32
N VAL A 234 -36.37 13.56 20.81
CA VAL A 234 -36.39 15.01 20.94
C VAL A 234 -37.59 15.38 21.79
N GLU A 235 -37.34 15.64 23.06
CA GLU A 235 -38.35 16.18 23.97
C GLU A 235 -38.32 17.71 23.90
N VAL A 236 -39.46 18.30 23.55
CA VAL A 236 -39.65 19.75 23.56
C VAL A 236 -40.56 20.11 24.72
N SER A 237 -40.01 20.84 25.71
CA SER A 237 -40.80 21.44 26.79
C SER A 237 -40.81 22.96 26.63
N CYS A 238 -41.97 23.56 26.91
CA CYS A 238 -42.16 25.00 26.79
C CYS A 238 -42.73 25.52 28.10
N THR A 239 -41.97 26.41 28.75
CA THR A 239 -42.39 27.07 29.98
C THR A 239 -42.36 28.58 29.83
N ALA A 240 -43.32 29.27 30.44
CA ALA A 240 -43.38 30.72 30.51
C ALA A 240 -43.31 31.16 31.98
N ASP A 241 -42.51 32.19 32.28
CA ASP A 241 -42.52 32.84 33.59
C ASP A 241 -43.40 34.10 33.52
N ILE A 242 -44.42 34.14 34.38
CA ILE A 242 -45.35 35.27 34.52
C ILE A 242 -45.39 35.63 36.00
N GLY A 243 -44.87 36.81 36.34
CA GLY A 243 -44.89 37.31 37.72
C GLY A 243 -44.05 36.50 38.72
N GLY A 244 -43.07 35.69 38.26
CA GLY A 244 -42.24 34.84 39.11
C GLY A 244 -42.79 33.42 39.31
N GLU A 245 -43.86 33.05 38.62
CA GLU A 245 -44.41 31.70 38.59
C GLU A 245 -44.22 31.08 37.19
N THR A 246 -43.84 29.80 37.15
CA THR A 246 -43.57 29.07 35.90
C THR A 246 -44.79 28.27 35.46
N TYR A 247 -45.21 28.47 34.22
CA TYR A 247 -46.36 27.81 33.59
C TYR A 247 -45.91 27.00 32.38
N GLU A 248 -46.54 25.85 32.12
CA GLU A 248 -46.47 25.19 30.82
C GLU A 248 -47.14 26.10 29.76
N CYS A 249 -46.54 26.25 28.58
CA CYS A 249 -47.04 27.19 27.57
C CYS A 249 -48.49 26.91 27.11
N GLY A 250 -48.94 25.65 27.19
CA GLY A 250 -50.34 25.28 26.91
C GLY A 250 -51.33 25.59 28.03
N ALA A 251 -50.83 26.03 29.19
CA ALA A 251 -51.60 26.31 30.41
C ALA A 251 -51.41 27.75 30.91
N ILE A 252 -50.93 28.66 30.05
CA ILE A 252 -50.80 30.08 30.38
C ILE A 252 -52.21 30.67 30.60
N PRO A 253 -52.49 31.28 31.77
CA PRO A 253 -53.79 31.91 32.03
C PRO A 253 -53.99 33.17 31.17
N ASP A 254 -55.25 33.52 30.89
CA ASP A 254 -55.59 34.77 30.20
C ASP A 254 -55.12 35.98 31.02
N ALA A 255 -54.52 36.99 30.36
CA ALA A 255 -54.01 38.17 31.04
C ALA A 255 -55.16 38.98 31.67
N GLU A 256 -55.11 39.20 32.99
CA GLU A 256 -56.11 39.98 33.73
C GLU A 256 -55.78 41.49 33.75
N SER A 257 -54.53 41.87 33.45
CA SER A 257 -54.06 43.25 33.41
C SER A 257 -52.99 43.51 32.35
N VAL A 258 -52.71 44.79 32.05
CA VAL A 258 -51.70 45.20 31.05
C VAL A 258 -50.27 44.95 31.54
N ASP A 259 -50.08 44.85 32.86
CA ASP A 259 -48.77 44.58 33.47
C ASP A 259 -48.39 43.08 33.40
N ASP A 260 -49.34 42.20 33.06
CA ASP A 260 -49.11 40.74 32.86
C ASP A 260 -48.61 40.41 31.44
N CYS A 261 -48.44 41.42 30.58
CA CYS A 261 -48.08 41.24 29.17
C CYS A 261 -46.58 41.01 28.93
N ASP A 262 -45.72 41.25 29.93
CA ASP A 262 -44.27 41.03 29.84
C ASP A 262 -43.94 39.57 30.21
N VAL A 263 -44.23 38.64 29.29
CA VAL A 263 -43.98 37.21 29.46
C VAL A 263 -42.64 36.81 28.85
N VAL A 264 -41.77 36.21 29.66
CA VAL A 264 -40.55 35.57 29.15
C VAL A 264 -40.84 34.10 28.90
N VAL A 265 -40.94 33.74 27.61
CA VAL A 265 -41.11 32.35 27.19
C VAL A 265 -39.74 31.71 27.00
N VAL A 266 -39.52 30.59 27.67
CA VAL A 266 -38.31 29.79 27.54
C VAL A 266 -38.68 28.42 26.99
N CYS A 267 -38.29 28.17 25.74
CA CYS A 267 -38.38 26.85 25.13
C CYS A 267 -37.07 26.10 25.41
N THR A 268 -37.16 24.91 26.01
CA THR A 268 -36.01 24.04 26.22
C THR A 268 -36.13 22.85 25.27
N TYR A 269 -35.08 22.62 24.50
CA TYR A 269 -34.97 21.46 23.61
C TYR A 269 -33.99 20.48 24.23
N THR A 270 -34.47 19.31 24.60
CA THR A 270 -33.61 18.22 25.05
C THR A 270 -33.49 17.22 23.91
N VAL A 271 -32.30 17.12 23.33
CA VAL A 271 -31.97 16.07 22.38
C VAL A 271 -31.23 15.00 23.16
N SER A 272 -31.83 13.83 23.28
CA SER A 272 -31.21 12.66 23.89
C SER A 272 -31.01 11.59 22.83
N ASN A 273 -29.78 11.05 22.75
CA ASN A 273 -29.57 9.78 22.07
C ASN A 273 -30.17 8.69 22.96
N VAL A 274 -31.28 8.10 22.52
CA VAL A 274 -31.94 6.94 23.16
C VAL A 274 -31.61 5.63 22.44
N GLY A 275 -30.74 5.69 21.42
CA GLY A 275 -30.14 4.49 20.83
C GLY A 275 -29.37 3.67 21.88
N PRO A 276 -29.17 2.36 21.61
CA PRO A 276 -28.52 1.43 22.53
C PRO A 276 -27.08 1.80 22.89
#